data_AF-A0A8T5VYA1-F1
#
_entry.id   AF-A0A8T5VYA1-F1
#
_cell.length_a   1.000
_cell.length_b   1.000
_cell.length_c   1.000
_cell.angle_alpha   90.00
_cell.angle_beta   90.00
_cell.angle_gamma   90.00
#
_symmetry.space_group_name_H-M   'P 1'
#
loop_
_entity.id
_entity.type
_entity.pdbx_description
1 polymer ?
#
loop_
_entity_poly.entity_id
_entity_poly.type
_entity_poly.pdbx_seq_one_letter_code
_entity_poly.pdbx_strand_id
1 'polypeptide(L)' 'MDKQKKKNIIIIGGGRRGIAIIEALHEDEDLRIAGIADRNQDSSGMELAKKLGIPTARDFHDLLK' A
#
# COMPACT_ATOMS: atom_id res chain seq x y z
N MET A 1 1.77 -27.00 9.66
CA MET A 1 1.90 -26.16 8.45
C MET A 1 1.94 -24.73 8.96
N ASP A 2 3.15 -24.21 9.18
CA ASP A 2 3.32 -22.87 9.74
C ASP A 2 2.78 -21.85 8.76
N LYS A 3 1.74 -21.12 9.14
CA LYS A 3 1.34 -19.90 8.42
C LYS A 3 2.50 -18.92 8.57
N GLN A 4 3.35 -18.81 7.54
CA GLN A 4 4.34 -17.75 7.51
C GLN A 4 3.65 -16.41 7.68
N LYS A 5 4.13 -15.63 8.65
CA LYS A 5 3.58 -14.31 8.94
C LYS A 5 4.00 -13.37 7.81
N LYS A 6 3.03 -12.90 7.02
CA LYS A 6 3.28 -11.92 5.95
C LYS A 6 4.05 -10.70 6.49
N LYS A 7 5.04 -10.23 5.74
CA LYS A 7 5.75 -8.98 6.06
C LYS A 7 4.92 -7.80 5.61
N ASN A 8 4.68 -6.86 6.52
CA ASN A 8 3.92 -5.65 6.23
C ASN A 8 4.84 -4.62 5.59
N ILE A 9 4.39 -4.03 4.48
CA ILE A 9 5.04 -2.91 3.83
C ILE A 9 4.07 -1.72 3.74
N ILE A 10 4.61 -0.51 3.82
CA ILE A 10 3.87 0.73 3.56
C ILE A 10 4.51 1.38 2.34
N ILE A 11 3.67 1.91 1.44
CA ILE A 11 4.12 2.63 0.25
C ILE A 11 4.01 4.14 0.54
N ILE A 12 5.06 4.91 0.23
CA ILE A 12 5.05 6.37 0.37
C ILE A 12 5.15 6.99 -1.04
N GLY A 13 4.09 7.67 -1.45
CA GLY A 13 3.91 8.29 -2.77
C GLY A 13 3.07 7.43 -3.73
N GLY A 14 1.94 7.99 -4.18
CA GLY A 14 0.98 7.39 -5.11
C GLY A 14 1.17 7.80 -6.58
N GLY A 15 2.41 8.11 -6.97
CA GLY A 15 2.77 8.33 -8.37
C GLY A 15 2.89 7.01 -9.16
N ARG A 16 3.30 7.11 -10.44
CA ARG A 16 3.46 5.95 -11.35
C ARG A 16 4.28 4.79 -10.76
N ARG A 17 5.36 5.09 -10.03
CA ARG A 17 6.19 4.06 -9.38
C ARG A 17 5.48 3.37 -8.21
N GLY A 18 4.70 4.12 -7.42
CA GLY A 18 3.90 3.55 -6.33
C GLY A 18 2.82 2.60 -6.86
N ILE A 19 2.19 2.97 -7.97
CA ILE A 19 1.22 2.11 -8.68
C ILE A 19 1.89 0.81 -9.14
N ALA A 20 3.03 0.89 -9.81
CA ALA A 20 3.74 -0.32 -10.27
C ALA A 20 4.10 -1.27 -9.12
N ILE A 21 4.43 -0.72 -7.94
CA ILE A 21 4.69 -1.52 -6.73
C ILE A 21 3.40 -2.15 -6.21
N ILE A 22 2.27 -1.41 -6.20
CA ILE A 22 0.96 -1.97 -5.82
C ILE A 22 0.61 -3.14 -6.74
N GLU A 23 0.66 -2.92 -8.07
CA GLU A 23 0.34 -3.93 -9.08
C GLU A 23 1.21 -5.18 -8.95
N ALA A 24 2.51 -5.01 -8.67
CA ALA A 24 3.42 -6.13 -8.53
C ALA A 24 3.22 -6.94 -7.23
N LEU A 25 2.80 -6.30 -6.14
CA LEU A 25 2.90 -6.90 -4.80
C LEU A 25 1.55 -7.11 -4.08
N HIS A 26 0.42 -6.61 -4.59
CA HIS A 26 -0.84 -6.67 -3.83
C HIS A 26 -1.38 -8.09 -3.63
N GLU A 27 -0.99 -9.05 -4.46
CA GLU A 27 -1.37 -10.47 -4.37
C GLU A 27 -0.24 -11.36 -3.83
N ASP A 28 0.91 -10.79 -3.47
CA ASP A 28 2.09 -11.54 -3.05
C ASP A 28 1.78 -12.38 -1.78
N GLU A 29 2.23 -13.65 -1.77
CA GLU A 29 1.94 -14.60 -0.69
C GLU A 29 2.72 -14.30 0.60
N ASP A 30 3.90 -13.68 0.49
CA ASP A 30 4.81 -13.38 1.60
C ASP A 30 4.67 -11.95 2.10
N LEU A 31 4.10 -11.05 1.29
CA LEU A 31 3.94 -9.63 1.60
C LEU A 31 2.48 -9.23 1.82
N ARG A 32 2.30 -8.18 2.61
CA ARG A 32 1.03 -7.45 2.75
C ARG A 32 1.30 -5.96 2.65
N ILE A 33 0.63 -5.31 1.70
CA ILE A 33 0.57 -3.84 1.67
C ILE A 33 -0.34 -3.39 2.82
N ALA A 34 0.26 -2.85 3.87
CA ALA A 34 -0.44 -2.39 5.07
C ALA A 34 -1.10 -1.02 4.86
N GLY A 35 -0.61 -0.23 3.90
CA GLY A 35 -1.24 0.99 3.44
C GLY A 35 -0.36 1.77 2.46
N ILE A 36 -0.91 2.85 1.92
CA ILE A 36 -0.20 3.84 1.12
C ILE A 36 -0.46 5.25 1.66
N ALA A 37 0.58 6.10 1.65
CA ALA A 37 0.44 7.50 1.99
C ALA A 37 0.90 8.42 0.86
N ASP A 38 0.14 9.47 0.58
CA ASP A 38 0.51 10.53 -0.36
C ASP A 38 -0.03 11.88 0.15
N ARG A 39 0.71 12.96 -0.04
CA ARG A 39 0.21 14.31 0.28
C ARG A 39 -0.93 14.72 -0.65
N ASN A 40 -0.93 14.24 -1.90
CA ASN A 40 -2.04 14.40 -2.83
C ASN A 40 -2.99 13.19 -2.70
N GLN A 41 -4.13 13.39 -2.03
CA GLN A 41 -5.13 12.32 -1.82
C GLN A 41 -5.91 11.93 -3.09
N ASP A 42 -5.74 12.72 -4.16
CA ASP A 42 -6.31 12.50 -5.49
C ASP A 42 -5.27 11.94 -6.47
N SER A 43 -4.11 11.47 -5.99
CA SER A 43 -3.14 10.81 -6.87
C SER A 43 -3.65 9.44 -7.33
N SER A 44 -3.27 9.04 -8.54
CA SER A 44 -3.75 7.80 -9.16
C SER A 44 -3.45 6.55 -8.31
N GLY A 45 -2.35 6.53 -7.54
CA GLY A 45 -2.04 5.45 -6.61
C GLY A 45 -2.97 5.39 -5.40
N MET A 46 -3.46 6.55 -4.93
CA MET A 46 -4.44 6.61 -3.84
C MET A 46 -5.81 6.11 -4.31
N GLU A 47 -6.22 6.45 -5.53
CA GLU A 47 -7.44 5.91 -6.13
C GLU A 47 -7.38 4.39 -6.32
N LEU A 48 -6.26 3.86 -6.84
CA LEU A 48 -6.06 2.42 -7.00
C LEU A 48 -6.11 1.69 -5.64
N ALA A 49 -5.41 2.21 -4.64
CA ALA A 49 -5.41 1.64 -3.29
C ALA A 49 -6.81 1.56 -2.69
N LYS A 50 -7.62 2.63 -2.83
CA LYS A 50 -9.04 2.63 -2.39
C LYS A 50 -9.84 1.52 -3.10
N LYS A 51 -9.68 1.35 -4.42
CA LYS A 51 -10.37 0.30 -5.19
C LYS A 51 -9.98 -1.11 -4.73
N LEU A 52 -8.73 -1.31 -4.33
CA LEU A 52 -8.20 -2.59 -3.83
C LEU A 52 -8.44 -2.80 -2.32
N GLY A 53 -9.08 -1.86 -1.62
CA GLY A 53 -9.30 -1.94 -0.18
C GLY A 53 -8.02 -1.79 0.66
N ILE A 54 -6.94 -1.24 0.08
CA ILE A 54 -5.69 -0.94 0.77
C ILE A 54 -5.88 0.37 1.57
N PRO A 55 -5.54 0.41 2.87
CA PRO A 55 -5.62 1.63 3.66
C PRO A 55 -4.85 2.79 3.03
N THR A 56 -5.44 3.97 3.07
CA THR A 56 -4.85 5.20 2.53
C THR A 56 -4.71 6.25 3.63
N ALA A 57 -3.63 7.01 3.61
CA ALA A 57 -3.40 8.10 4.56
C ALA A 57 -2.74 9.32 3.89
N ARG A 58 -2.81 10.47 4.56
CA ARG A 58 -2.07 11.67 4.14
C ARG A 58 -0.66 11.67 4.73
N ASP A 59 -0.53 11.23 5.97
CA ASP A 59 0.74 11.01 6.64
C ASP A 59 0.98 9.50 6.78
N PHE A 60 2.19 9.04 6.46
CA PHE A 60 2.50 7.62 6.61
C PHE A 60 2.58 7.20 8.08
N HIS A 61 2.80 8.14 9.00
CA HIS A 61 2.78 7.86 10.44
C HIS A 61 1.42 7.31 10.90
N ASP A 62 0.32 7.72 10.25
CA ASP A 62 -1.03 7.21 10.52
C ASP A 62 -1.19 5.71 10.20
N LEU A 63 -0.23 5.13 9.48
CA LEU A 63 -0.20 3.71 9.10
C LEU A 63 0.77 2.88 9.95
N LEU A 64 1.57 3.53 10.81
CA LEU A 64 2.47 2.85 11.73
C LEU A 64 1.67 2.26 12.90
N LYS A 65 2.10 1.11 13.40
CA LYS A 65 1.57 0.43 14.58
C LYS A 65 2.67 0.24 15.61
#